data_AF-A0A4V6E384-F1
#
_entry.id   AF-A0A4V6E384-F1
#
_cell.length_a   1.000
_cell.length_b   1.000
_cell.length_c   1.000
_cell.angle_alpha   90.00
_cell.angle_beta   90.00
_cell.angle_gamma   90.00
#
_symmetry.space_group_name_H-M   'P 1'
#
loop_
_entity.id
_entity.type
_entity.pdbx_description
1 polymer ?
#
loop_
_entity_poly.entity_id
_entity_poly.type
_entity_poly.pdbx_seq_one_letter_code
_entity_poly.pdbx_strand_id
1 'polypeptide(L)'
;MRDPIAALVRQEGWRAEGAAARVHYEGGSDRYAVEFYAETPRVLYWSVPTDDEGETAAPVPREEVPDPLRRRIREDLDEAGIDPDVERREL
;
A
#
# COMPACT_ATOMS: atom_id res chain seq x y z
N MET A 1 18.26 -12.12 6.72
CA MET A 1 17.44 -11.05 6.11
C MET A 1 16.10 -11.08 6.83
N ARG A 2 15.61 -9.95 7.35
CA ARG A 2 14.30 -9.91 8.01
C ARG A 2 13.24 -10.10 6.94
N ASP A 3 12.20 -10.89 7.20
CA ASP A 3 11.09 -11.07 6.27
C ASP A 3 10.40 -9.69 6.06
N PRO A 4 10.41 -9.13 4.83
CA PRO A 4 9.89 -7.78 4.59
C PRO A 4 8.42 -7.61 4.96
N ILE A 5 7.60 -8.64 4.71
CA ILE A 5 6.18 -8.66 5.09
C ILE A 5 6.04 -8.58 6.61
N ALA A 6 6.74 -9.43 7.36
CA ALA A 6 6.72 -9.42 8.81
C ALA A 6 7.32 -8.14 9.42
N ALA A 7 8.19 -7.43 8.70
CA ALA A 7 8.67 -6.11 9.11
C ALA A 7 7.59 -5.05 8.93
N LEU A 8 6.95 -5.01 7.76
CA LEU A 8 5.95 -4.01 7.41
C LEU A 8 4.64 -4.18 8.20
N VAL A 9 4.25 -5.41 8.53
CA VAL A 9 3.08 -5.70 9.41
C VAL A 9 3.24 -5.18 10.84
N ARG A 10 4.44 -4.75 11.25
CA ARG A 10 4.61 -4.03 12.53
C ARG A 10 4.20 -2.56 12.45
N GLN A 11 4.10 -2.00 11.24
CA GLN A 11 3.63 -0.63 11.03
C GLN A 11 2.12 -0.54 11.17
N GLU A 12 1.63 0.64 11.53
CA GLU A 12 0.23 0.86 11.85
C GLU A 12 -0.67 0.52 10.65
N GLY A 13 -1.64 -0.36 10.87
CA GLY A 13 -2.69 -0.70 9.90
C GLY A 13 -2.29 -1.76 8.86
N TRP A 14 -1.01 -2.11 8.75
CA TRP A 14 -0.56 -3.15 7.83
C TRP A 14 -0.91 -4.55 8.33
N ARG A 15 -1.29 -5.43 7.40
CA ARG A 15 -1.65 -6.82 7.66
C ARG A 15 -1.04 -7.73 6.60
N ALA A 16 -0.64 -8.93 6.99
CA ALA A 16 -0.25 -9.95 6.02
C ALA A 16 -1.51 -10.57 5.41
N GLU A 17 -1.65 -10.49 4.09
CA GLU A 17 -2.76 -11.08 3.33
C GLU A 17 -2.18 -11.86 2.15
N GLY A 18 -2.21 -13.20 2.24
CA GLY A 18 -1.61 -14.07 1.24
C GLY A 18 -0.10 -13.81 1.08
N ALA A 19 0.32 -13.41 -0.13
CA ALA A 19 1.71 -13.08 -0.46
C ALA A 19 2.06 -11.59 -0.29
N ALA A 20 1.11 -10.77 0.17
CA ALA A 20 1.28 -9.33 0.30
C ALA A 20 1.18 -8.85 1.76
N ALA A 21 1.77 -7.70 2.03
CA ALA A 21 1.36 -6.85 3.14
C ALA A 21 0.35 -5.85 2.57
N ARG A 22 -0.79 -5.65 3.25
CA ARG A 22 -1.85 -4.74 2.81
C ARG A 22 -2.21 -3.76 3.91
N VAL A 23 -2.46 -2.51 3.54
CA VAL A 23 -3.00 -1.48 4.44
C VAL A 23 -4.15 -0.75 3.76
N HIS A 24 -5.15 -0.37 4.54
CA HIS A 24 -6.23 0.51 4.08
C HIS A 24 -5.98 1.93 4.58
N TYR A 25 -6.20 2.89 3.70
CA TYR A 25 -6.14 4.31 4.00
C TYR A 25 -7.49 4.95 3.74
N GLU A 26 -7.95 5.73 4.72
CA GLU A 26 -9.15 6.56 4.61
C GLU A 26 -8.74 8.00 4.84
N GLY A 27 -8.91 8.85 3.82
CA GLY A 27 -8.54 10.25 3.88
C GLY A 27 -9.53 11.11 3.10
N GLY A 28 -10.26 11.96 3.82
CA GLY A 28 -11.32 12.77 3.19
C GLY A 28 -12.49 11.91 2.72
N SER A 29 -12.85 12.02 1.44
CA SER A 29 -13.93 11.26 0.80
C SER A 29 -13.45 10.01 0.07
N ASP A 30 -12.14 9.76 0.03
CA ASP A 30 -11.52 8.69 -0.74
C ASP A 30 -10.98 7.59 0.19
N ARG A 31 -11.13 6.34 -0.25
CA ARG A 31 -10.55 5.17 0.41
C ARG A 31 -9.61 4.47 -0.56
N TYR A 32 -8.46 4.04 -0.05
CA TYR A 32 -7.46 3.31 -0.81
C TYR A 32 -7.05 2.03 -0.10
N ALA A 33 -6.75 1.00 -0.87
CA ALA A 33 -5.97 -0.15 -0.41
C ALA A 33 -4.57 -0.07 -1.04
N VAL A 34 -3.55 -0.36 -0.24
CA VAL A 34 -2.16 -0.41 -0.69
C VAL A 34 -1.62 -1.79 -0.41
N GLU A 35 -0.93 -2.37 -1.39
CA GLU A 35 -0.34 -3.69 -1.29
C GLU A 35 1.15 -3.65 -1.58
N PHE A 36 1.93 -4.39 -0.79
CA PHE A 36 3.35 -4.59 -1.01
C PHE A 36 3.65 -6.08 -1.19
N TYR A 37 4.36 -6.41 -2.27
CA TYR A 37 4.80 -7.78 -2.59
C TYR A 37 6.30 -7.92 -2.42
N ALA A 38 6.75 -8.82 -1.53
CA ALA A 38 8.18 -8.97 -1.23
C ALA A 38 8.97 -9.70 -2.33
N GLU A 39 8.37 -10.69 -2.99
CA GLU A 39 9.03 -11.49 -4.04
C GLU A 39 9.30 -10.68 -5.31
N THR A 40 8.37 -9.78 -5.63
CA THR A 40 8.49 -8.79 -6.71
C THR A 40 8.38 -7.41 -6.07
N PRO A 41 9.46 -6.88 -5.46
CA PRO A 41 9.43 -5.67 -4.63
C PRO A 41 8.76 -4.49 -5.35
N ARG A 42 7.45 -4.36 -5.10
CA ARG A 42 6.48 -3.50 -5.81
C ARG A 42 5.36 -3.11 -4.85
N VAL A 43 4.82 -1.92 -5.08
CA VAL A 43 3.67 -1.38 -4.37
C VAL A 43 2.53 -1.17 -5.36
N LEU A 44 1.34 -1.67 -5.04
CA LEU A 44 0.13 -1.47 -5.82
C LEU A 44 -0.87 -0.61 -5.04
N TYR A 45 -1.54 0.29 -5.76
CA TYR A 45 -2.57 1.15 -5.22
C TYR A 45 -3.92 0.77 -5.82
N TRP A 46 -4.94 0.74 -4.97
CA TRP A 46 -6.31 0.45 -5.35
C TRP A 46 -7.23 1.53 -4.78
N SER A 47 -8.07 2.13 -5.61
CA SER A 47 -9.20 2.91 -5.11
C SER A 47 -10.27 1.96 -4.59
N VAL A 48 -10.79 2.23 -3.41
CA VAL A 48 -11.89 1.48 -2.81
C VAL A 48 -13.10 2.40 -2.79
N PRO A 49 -14.21 2.02 -3.42
CA PRO A 49 -15.43 2.82 -3.39
C PRO A 49 -15.93 2.98 -1.95
N THR A 50 -16.43 4.18 -1.65
CA THR A 50 -16.93 4.55 -0.32
C THR A 50 -18.44 4.33 -0.18
N ASP A 51 -19.15 4.19 -1.29
CA ASP A 51 -20.58 3.88 -1.34
C ASP A 51 -20.83 2.37 -1.55
N ASP A 52 -21.87 1.84 -0.89
CA ASP A 52 -22.30 0.43 -0.92
C ASP A 52 -23.00 0.04 -2.25
N GLU A 53 -22.80 0.78 -3.34
CA GLU A 53 -23.44 0.54 -4.65
C GLU A 53 -22.87 -0.67 -5.41
N GLY A 54 -22.06 -1.51 -4.76
CA GLY A 54 -21.51 -2.73 -5.33
C GLY A 54 -20.30 -2.50 -6.25
N GLU A 55 -19.71 -1.31 -6.20
CA GLU A 55 -18.47 -1.03 -6.89
C GLU A 55 -17.31 -1.82 -6.27
N THR A 56 -16.42 -2.34 -7.11
CA THR A 56 -15.26 -3.15 -6.68
C THR A 56 -14.02 -2.29 -6.65
N ALA A 57 -13.08 -2.60 -5.75
CA ALA A 57 -11.78 -1.94 -5.73
C ALA A 57 -11.09 -2.05 -7.11
N ALA A 58 -10.55 -0.94 -7.60
CA ALA A 58 -9.94 -0.84 -8.92
C ALA A 58 -8.48 -0.39 -8.79
N PRO A 59 -7.55 -0.93 -9.60
CA PRO A 59 -6.16 -0.50 -9.56
C PRO A 59 -6.06 0.94 -10.06
N VAL A 60 -5.27 1.76 -9.37
CA VAL A 60 -5.03 3.16 -9.73
C VAL A 60 -3.55 3.43 -9.96
N PRO A 61 -3.19 4.27 -10.94
CA PRO A 61 -1.81 4.65 -11.15
C PRO A 61 -1.34 5.51 -9.99
N ARG A 62 -0.07 5.35 -9.63
CA ARG A 62 0.59 6.07 -8.52
C ARG A 62 0.40 7.60 -8.60
N GLU A 63 0.38 8.16 -9.80
CA GLU A 63 0.25 9.60 -10.03
C GLU A 63 -1.12 10.17 -9.66
N GLU A 64 -2.15 9.33 -9.59
CA GLU A 64 -3.50 9.70 -9.13
C GLU A 64 -3.66 9.54 -7.61
N VAL A 65 -2.65 9.01 -6.92
CA VAL A 65 -2.70 8.77 -5.47
C VAL A 65 -2.28 10.03 -4.70
N PRO A 66 -3.07 10.46 -3.70
CA PRO A 66 -2.74 11.64 -2.90
C PRO A 66 -1.34 11.59 -2.27
N ASP A 67 -0.61 12.71 -2.36
CA ASP A 67 0.74 12.86 -1.80
C ASP A 67 0.87 12.43 -0.33
N PRO A 68 -0.09 12.76 0.58
CA PRO A 68 0.00 12.33 1.97
C PRO A 68 0.00 10.81 2.12
N LEU A 69 -0.81 10.10 1.32
CA LEU A 69 -0.82 8.64 1.31
C LEU A 69 0.51 8.11 0.78
N ARG A 70 0.99 8.59 -0.38
CA ARG A 70 2.28 8.15 -0.95
C ARG A 70 3.43 8.37 0.03
N ARG A 71 3.44 9.50 0.74
CA ARG A 71 4.44 9.80 1.76
C ARG A 71 4.39 8.81 2.91
N ARG A 72 3.22 8.55 3.48
CA ARG A 72 3.04 7.56 4.56
C ARG A 72 3.59 6.19 4.15
N ILE A 73 3.23 5.70 2.96
CA ILE A 73 3.69 4.39 2.49
C ILE A 73 5.22 4.33 2.40
N ARG A 74 5.85 5.39 1.91
CA ARG A 74 7.33 5.47 1.84
C ARG A 74 7.98 5.50 3.21
N GLU A 75 7.38 6.19 4.18
CA GLU A 75 7.84 6.22 5.57
C GLU A 75 7.72 4.83 6.21
N ASP A 76 6.57 4.16 6.07
CA ASP A 76 6.34 2.80 6.58
C ASP A 76 7.34 1.78 5.99
N LEU A 77 7.66 1.89 4.69
CA LEU A 77 8.66 1.07 4.02
C LEU A 77 10.06 1.28 4.61
N ASP A 78 10.49 2.54 4.75
CA ASP A 78 11.80 2.89 5.33
C ASP A 78 11.93 2.35 6.76
N GLU A 79 10.91 2.55 7.59
CA GLU A 79 10.87 2.05 8.96
C GLU A 79 10.87 0.52 9.04
N ALA A 80 10.30 -0.15 8.04
CA ALA A 80 10.38 -1.62 7.88
C ALA A 80 11.75 -2.09 7.35
N GLY A 81 12.64 -1.18 6.95
CA GLY A 81 13.93 -1.48 6.34
C GLY A 81 13.84 -1.90 4.86
N ILE A 82 12.76 -1.51 4.19
CA ILE A 82 12.52 -1.72 2.76
C ILE A 82 12.86 -0.43 2.03
N ASP A 83 13.61 -0.52 0.93
CA ASP A 83 13.95 0.63 0.10
C ASP A 83 12.69 1.35 -0.41
N PRO A 84 12.43 2.62 -0.04
CA PRO A 84 11.24 3.35 -0.48
C PRO A 84 11.16 3.61 -1.98
N ASP A 85 12.22 3.38 -2.76
CA ASP A 85 12.16 3.47 -4.22
C ASP A 85 11.41 2.29 -4.87
N VAL A 86 11.12 1.21 -4.14
CA VAL A 86 10.22 0.14 -4.62
C VAL A 86 8.80 0.65 -4.88
N GLU A 87 8.38 1.70 -4.18
CA GLU A 87 7.08 2.37 -4.36
C GLU A 87 6.96 3.08 -5.71
N ARG A 88 8.08 3.40 -6.36
CA ARG A 88 8.10 4.07 -7.67
C ARG A 88 8.18 3.11 -8.85
N ARG A 89 8.28 1.80 -8.60
CA ARG A 89 8.49 0.83 -9.67
C ARG A 89 7.19 0.59 -10.43
N GLU A 90 7.21 0.91 -11.71
CA GLU A 90 6.13 0.65 -12.64
C GLU A 90 5.94 -0.86 -12.84
N LEU A 91 4.68 -1.30 -12.97
CA LEU A 91 4.29 -2.69 -13.16
C LEU A 91 4.91 -3.32 -14.41
#